data_AF-A0A0C9TG51-F1
#
_entry.id   AF-A0A0C9TG51-F1
#
_cell.length_a   1.000
_cell.length_b   1.000
_cell.length_c   1.000
_cell.angle_alpha   90.00
_cell.angle_beta   90.00
_cell.angle_gamma   90.00
#
_symmetry.space_group_name_H-M   'P 1'
#
loop_
_entity.id
_entity.type
_entity.pdbx_description
1 polymer ?
#
loop_
_entity_poly.entity_id
_entity_poly.type
_entity_poly.pdbx_seq_one_letter_code
_entity_poly.pdbx_strand_id
1 'polypeptide(L)'
;QLADRGIDQLFIVPTLEDVWRDNNAEQQESWDERLRQEAHAILEAERLAAKEAVLRHQVVADELELAKQEERKKYKNKYLPIPNTAVPTETIIIPSAYAMNKLHKGEYCELYYFTNRDLAEDESSLPSLDDDALTLTKLENGTHSFITLSSTKAKASLIKDEDLSWEEVGQANFRMINAMCQCEWADARVQMHIDLWLAIETHEWCHDTSPFNKAALLTYQARVRRLWHRTIGLLASFNLAILNPSLLTKTRDELVHNASTAQIALMQQVRPLPFSNIYFHLQSCSPQKKKFPFVVYLA
;
A
#
# COMPACT_ATOMS: atom_id res chain seq x y z
N GLN A 1 -58.53 87.66 -10.31
CA GLN A 1 -59.97 87.81 -10.63
C GLN A 1 -60.83 87.92 -9.36
N LEU A 2 -60.47 88.78 -8.39
CA LEU A 2 -61.27 88.99 -7.16
C LEU A 2 -61.83 90.40 -7.06
N ALA A 3 -61.13 91.41 -7.60
CA ALA A 3 -61.66 92.77 -7.76
C ALA A 3 -62.85 92.84 -8.75
N ASP A 4 -62.83 92.02 -9.83
CA ASP A 4 -63.94 91.93 -10.80
C ASP A 4 -65.18 91.18 -10.27
N ARG A 5 -65.16 90.69 -9.03
CA ARG A 5 -66.28 89.95 -8.41
C ARG A 5 -66.93 90.68 -7.22
N GLY A 6 -66.67 91.97 -7.04
CA GLY A 6 -67.40 92.82 -6.08
C GLY A 6 -67.00 92.67 -4.61
N ILE A 7 -65.80 92.18 -4.32
CA ILE A 7 -65.25 92.09 -2.96
C ILE A 7 -64.52 93.40 -2.65
N ASP A 8 -64.93 94.07 -1.55
CA ASP A 8 -64.37 95.35 -1.11
C ASP A 8 -62.85 95.24 -0.86
N GLN A 9 -62.08 96.28 -1.22
CA GLN A 9 -60.59 96.23 -1.21
C GLN A 9 -60.01 95.88 0.17
N LEU A 10 -60.72 96.20 1.24
CA LEU A 10 -60.37 95.87 2.62
C LEU A 10 -60.43 94.36 2.95
N PHE A 11 -61.19 93.56 2.19
CA PHE A 11 -61.38 92.12 2.46
C PHE A 11 -60.62 91.20 1.49
N ILE A 12 -59.97 91.75 0.45
CA ILE A 12 -59.19 90.97 -0.52
C ILE A 12 -57.98 90.29 0.12
N VAL A 13 -57.25 91.02 0.98
CA VAL A 13 -56.05 90.49 1.67
C VAL A 13 -56.42 89.36 2.66
N PRO A 14 -57.40 89.54 3.57
CA PRO A 14 -57.87 88.45 4.44
C PRO A 14 -58.33 87.20 3.68
N THR A 15 -59.07 87.38 2.58
CA THR A 15 -59.58 86.26 1.78
C THR A 15 -58.45 85.46 1.13
N LEU A 16 -57.40 86.14 0.64
CA LEU A 16 -56.23 85.48 0.06
C LEU A 16 -55.37 84.79 1.12
N GLU A 17 -55.26 85.36 2.33
CA GLU A 17 -54.57 84.73 3.47
C GLU A 17 -55.25 83.43 3.91
N ASP A 18 -56.58 83.41 3.97
CA ASP A 18 -57.32 82.20 4.33
C ASP A 18 -57.21 81.12 3.24
N VAL A 19 -57.36 81.48 1.95
CA VAL A 19 -57.15 80.53 0.84
C VAL A 19 -55.73 79.99 0.82
N TRP A 20 -54.73 80.83 1.09
CA TRP A 20 -53.34 80.37 1.19
C TRP A 20 -53.13 79.44 2.38
N ARG A 21 -53.72 79.75 3.54
CA ARG A 21 -53.63 78.91 4.75
C ARG A 21 -54.26 77.55 4.52
N ASP A 22 -55.44 77.50 3.91
CA ASP A 22 -56.14 76.25 3.61
C ASP A 22 -55.36 75.40 2.60
N ASN A 23 -54.88 76.00 1.50
CA ASN A 23 -54.06 75.28 0.52
C ASN A 23 -52.72 74.82 1.10
N ASN A 24 -52.09 75.61 1.97
CA ASN A 24 -50.85 75.23 2.63
C ASN A 24 -51.07 74.10 3.65
N ALA A 25 -52.19 74.12 4.38
CA ALA A 25 -52.59 73.05 5.28
C ALA A 25 -52.86 71.74 4.52
N GLU A 26 -53.59 71.81 3.40
CA GLU A 26 -53.84 70.64 2.53
C GLU A 26 -52.53 70.09 1.94
N GLN A 27 -51.63 70.97 1.49
CA GLN A 27 -50.32 70.52 1.02
C GLN A 27 -49.50 69.88 2.14
N GLN A 28 -49.50 70.45 3.34
CA GLN A 28 -48.80 69.88 4.48
C GLN A 28 -49.33 68.48 4.81
N GLU A 29 -50.65 68.28 4.85
CA GLU A 29 -51.25 66.96 5.06
C GLU A 29 -50.87 65.96 3.95
N SER A 30 -50.87 66.41 2.69
CA SER A 30 -50.47 65.55 1.56
C SER A 30 -48.98 65.18 1.58
N TRP A 31 -48.12 66.07 2.11
CA TRP A 31 -46.71 65.80 2.32
C TRP A 31 -46.50 64.82 3.48
N ASP A 32 -47.20 65.01 4.58
CA ASP A 32 -47.13 64.15 5.76
C ASP A 32 -47.65 62.73 5.47
N GLU A 33 -48.70 62.60 4.66
CA GLU A 33 -49.22 61.31 4.19
C GLU A 33 -48.20 60.60 3.29
N ARG A 34 -47.58 61.31 2.35
CA ARG A 34 -46.50 60.73 1.51
C ARG A 34 -45.32 60.26 2.35
N LEU A 35 -44.90 61.04 3.33
CA LEU A 35 -43.80 60.68 4.22
C LEU A 35 -44.11 59.40 5.01
N ARG A 36 -45.37 59.27 5.50
CA ARG A 36 -45.84 58.06 6.19
C ARG A 36 -45.86 56.84 5.28
N GLN A 37 -46.31 56.99 4.03
CA GLN A 37 -46.32 55.91 3.05
C GLN A 37 -44.91 55.46 2.67
N GLU A 38 -43.98 56.40 2.48
CA GLU A 38 -42.58 56.11 2.20
C GLU A 38 -41.90 55.41 3.37
N ALA A 39 -42.12 55.89 4.60
CA ALA A 39 -41.61 55.23 5.81
C ALA A 39 -42.15 53.80 5.96
N HIS A 40 -43.45 53.58 5.69
CA HIS A 40 -44.05 52.25 5.71
C HIS A 40 -43.46 51.34 4.61
N ALA A 41 -43.23 51.88 3.41
CA ALA A 41 -42.62 51.12 2.31
C ALA A 41 -41.17 50.69 2.63
N ILE A 42 -40.39 51.57 3.26
CA ILE A 42 -39.02 51.26 3.70
C ILE A 42 -39.04 50.12 4.74
N LEU A 43 -39.90 50.23 5.77
CA LEU A 43 -40.01 49.20 6.81
C LEU A 43 -40.42 47.83 6.24
N GLU A 44 -41.38 47.79 5.32
CA GLU A 44 -41.78 46.54 4.67
C GLU A 44 -40.69 45.98 3.75
N ALA A 45 -39.96 46.84 3.03
CA ALA A 45 -38.82 46.43 2.22
C ALA A 45 -37.70 45.84 3.10
N GLU A 46 -37.38 46.46 4.23
CA GLU A 46 -36.42 45.93 5.21
C GLU A 46 -36.86 44.58 5.78
N ARG A 47 -38.14 44.45 6.12
CA ARG A 47 -38.71 43.19 6.62
C ARG A 47 -38.64 42.07 5.59
N LEU A 48 -38.89 42.36 4.32
CA LEU A 48 -38.78 41.41 3.21
C LEU A 48 -37.31 41.02 2.96
N ALA A 49 -36.39 42.00 2.95
CA ALA A 49 -34.97 41.76 2.80
C ALA A 49 -34.41 40.89 3.94
N ALA A 50 -34.84 41.13 5.19
CA ALA A 50 -34.45 40.31 6.33
C ALA A 50 -34.92 38.85 6.19
N LYS A 51 -36.16 38.63 5.73
CA LYS A 51 -36.68 37.27 5.47
C LYS A 51 -35.91 36.57 4.36
N GLU A 52 -35.61 37.28 3.28
CA GLU A 52 -34.85 36.73 2.17
C GLU A 52 -33.42 36.38 2.59
N ALA A 53 -32.77 37.22 3.41
CA ALA A 53 -31.45 36.93 3.96
C ALA A 53 -31.45 35.66 4.83
N VAL A 54 -32.47 35.49 5.68
CA VAL A 54 -32.62 34.26 6.49
C VAL A 54 -32.80 33.03 5.60
N LEU A 55 -33.65 33.10 4.58
CA LEU A 55 -33.84 31.99 3.63
C LEU A 55 -32.56 31.65 2.88
N ARG A 56 -31.81 32.65 2.40
CA ARG A 56 -30.53 32.45 1.73
C ARG A 56 -29.51 31.78 2.66
N HIS A 57 -29.44 32.20 3.92
CA HIS A 57 -28.57 31.56 4.91
C HIS A 57 -28.97 30.11 5.18
N GLN A 58 -30.27 29.81 5.23
CA GLN A 58 -30.75 28.46 5.43
C GLN A 58 -30.44 27.55 4.24
N VAL A 59 -30.65 28.03 3.01
CA VAL A 59 -30.31 27.28 1.78
C VAL A 59 -28.81 26.97 1.75
N VAL A 60 -27.95 27.95 2.03
CA VAL A 60 -26.49 27.72 2.07
C VAL A 60 -26.10 26.71 3.16
N ALA A 61 -26.75 26.74 4.32
CA ALA A 61 -26.51 25.78 5.39
C ALA A 61 -26.93 24.35 5.00
N ASP A 62 -28.09 24.22 4.34
CA ASP A 62 -28.60 22.94 3.85
C ASP A 62 -27.73 22.37 2.73
N GLU A 63 -27.28 23.20 1.78
CA GLU A 63 -26.32 22.84 0.73
C GLU A 63 -24.99 22.35 1.31
N LEU A 64 -24.48 23.03 2.34
CA LEU A 64 -23.25 22.65 3.01
C LEU A 64 -23.39 21.30 3.74
N GLU A 65 -24.53 21.06 4.40
CA GLU A 65 -24.78 19.79 5.09
C GLU A 65 -24.96 18.64 4.10
N LEU A 66 -25.64 18.88 2.98
CA LEU A 66 -25.74 17.90 1.89
C LEU A 66 -24.36 17.56 1.33
N ALA A 67 -23.51 18.57 1.07
CA ALA A 67 -22.14 18.37 0.61
C ALA A 67 -21.30 17.53 1.60
N LYS A 68 -21.43 17.79 2.91
CA LYS A 68 -20.78 16.96 3.94
C LYS A 68 -21.29 15.52 3.93
N GLN A 69 -22.59 15.31 3.74
CA GLN A 69 -23.15 13.96 3.67
C GLN A 69 -22.67 13.21 2.42
N GLU A 70 -22.58 13.88 1.28
CA GLU A 70 -22.00 13.31 0.05
C GLU A 70 -20.52 12.99 0.23
N GLU A 71 -19.75 13.88 0.86
CA GLU A 71 -18.34 13.63 1.18
C GLU A 71 -18.19 12.40 2.10
N ARG A 72 -19.04 12.28 3.13
CA ARG A 72 -19.10 11.11 4.02
C ARG A 72 -19.44 9.81 3.28
N LYS A 73 -20.33 9.87 2.29
CA LYS A 73 -20.68 8.72 1.45
C LYS A 73 -19.52 8.31 0.53
N LYS A 74 -18.82 9.30 -0.05
CA LYS A 74 -17.70 9.09 -0.97
C LYS A 74 -16.45 8.58 -0.26
N TYR A 75 -16.14 9.12 0.91
CA TYR A 75 -14.91 8.84 1.65
C TYR A 75 -15.20 8.15 2.98
N LYS A 76 -15.90 7.00 2.95
CA LYS A 76 -16.31 6.28 4.16
C LYS A 76 -15.16 6.12 5.16
N ASN A 77 -13.98 5.72 4.70
CA ASN A 77 -12.79 5.50 5.53
C ASN A 77 -12.35 6.75 6.32
N LYS A 78 -12.48 7.95 5.76
CA LYS A 78 -12.13 9.23 6.42
C LYS A 78 -13.02 9.52 7.64
N TYR A 79 -14.25 9.00 7.63
CA TYR A 79 -15.27 9.27 8.64
C TYR A 79 -15.62 8.03 9.49
N LEU A 80 -14.92 6.91 9.31
CA LEU A 80 -15.07 5.76 10.19
C LEU A 80 -14.60 6.15 11.60
N PRO A 81 -15.40 5.90 12.65
CA PRO A 81 -14.98 6.12 14.03
C PRO A 81 -13.71 5.30 14.30
N ILE A 82 -12.64 5.98 14.72
CA ILE A 82 -11.42 5.30 15.14
C ILE A 82 -11.67 4.71 16.53
N PRO A 83 -11.50 3.39 16.74
CA PRO A 83 -11.62 2.78 18.06
C PRO A 83 -10.66 3.47 19.04
N ASN A 84 -11.14 3.75 20.26
CA ASN A 84 -10.31 4.31 21.32
C ASN A 84 -9.42 3.22 21.95
N THR A 85 -8.49 2.72 21.16
CA THR A 85 -7.52 1.68 21.52
C THR A 85 -6.13 2.29 21.45
N ALA A 86 -5.26 1.92 22.38
CA ALA A 86 -3.87 2.36 22.35
C ALA A 86 -3.21 1.95 21.03
N VAL A 87 -2.25 2.76 20.57
CA VAL A 87 -1.38 2.36 19.45
C VAL A 87 -0.76 1.01 19.80
N PRO A 88 -0.84 0.00 18.91
CA PRO A 88 -0.20 -1.28 19.16
C PRO A 88 1.28 -1.08 19.50
N THR A 89 1.75 -1.74 20.56
CA THR A 89 3.17 -1.71 20.96
C THR A 89 4.05 -2.39 19.92
N GLU A 90 3.47 -3.30 19.13
CA GLU A 90 4.12 -4.00 18.05
C GLU A 90 3.86 -3.29 16.71
N THR A 91 4.90 -3.21 15.88
CA THR A 91 4.79 -2.65 14.53
C THR A 91 3.76 -3.45 13.73
N ILE A 92 2.73 -2.77 13.19
CA ILE A 92 1.77 -3.41 12.30
C ILE A 92 2.46 -3.64 10.97
N ILE A 93 2.75 -4.91 10.68
CA ILE A 93 3.37 -5.31 9.43
C ILE A 93 2.27 -5.63 8.44
N ILE A 94 2.09 -4.76 7.45
CA ILE A 94 1.11 -4.91 6.37
C ILE A 94 1.83 -5.49 5.16
N PRO A 95 1.46 -6.69 4.67
CA PRO A 95 2.01 -7.24 3.43
C PRO A 95 1.75 -6.29 2.25
N SER A 96 2.59 -6.36 1.21
CA SER A 96 2.43 -5.52 0.02
C SER A 96 1.05 -5.67 -0.62
N ALA A 97 0.53 -4.60 -1.21
CA ALA A 97 -0.78 -4.61 -1.88
C ALA A 97 -0.84 -5.68 -3.00
N TYR A 98 0.29 -5.93 -3.66
CA TYR A 98 0.43 -7.02 -4.63
C TYR A 98 0.14 -8.40 -4.01
N ALA A 99 0.76 -8.71 -2.87
CA ALA A 99 0.57 -9.98 -2.18
C ALA A 99 -0.87 -10.15 -1.68
N MET A 100 -1.46 -9.09 -1.11
CA MET A 100 -2.86 -9.08 -0.70
C MET A 100 -3.81 -9.33 -1.88
N ASN A 101 -3.57 -8.68 -3.02
CA ASN A 101 -4.35 -8.88 -4.25
C ASN A 101 -4.25 -10.31 -4.80
N LYS A 102 -3.08 -10.95 -4.72
CA LYS A 102 -2.89 -12.36 -5.07
C LYS A 102 -3.67 -13.28 -4.16
N LEU A 103 -3.58 -13.06 -2.84
CA LEU A 103 -4.30 -13.86 -1.86
C LEU A 103 -5.83 -13.72 -2.00
N HIS A 104 -6.36 -12.51 -2.23
CA HIS A 104 -7.79 -12.33 -2.49
C HIS A 104 -8.30 -13.12 -3.70
N LYS A 105 -7.45 -13.32 -4.73
CA LYS A 105 -7.79 -14.11 -5.92
C LYS A 105 -7.61 -15.61 -5.74
N GLY A 106 -7.06 -16.07 -4.60
CA GLY A 106 -6.69 -17.47 -4.42
C GLY A 106 -5.43 -17.89 -5.18
N GLU A 107 -4.70 -16.93 -5.76
CA GLU A 107 -3.52 -17.20 -6.59
C GLU A 107 -2.30 -17.54 -5.73
N TYR A 108 -1.32 -18.23 -6.33
CA TYR A 108 -0.03 -18.43 -5.68
C TYR A 108 0.66 -17.09 -5.45
N CYS A 109 1.18 -16.90 -4.24
CA CYS A 109 1.98 -15.76 -3.84
C CYS A 109 3.28 -16.27 -3.20
N GLU A 110 4.40 -15.74 -3.67
CA GLU A 110 5.74 -16.06 -3.16
C GLU A 110 5.89 -15.60 -1.70
N LEU A 111 6.59 -16.40 -0.90
CA LEU A 111 6.83 -16.07 0.51
C LEU A 111 7.67 -14.81 0.69
N TYR A 112 8.47 -14.45 -0.31
CA TYR A 112 9.33 -13.26 -0.29
C TYR A 112 8.57 -11.99 0.13
N TYR A 113 7.35 -11.79 -0.38
CA TYR A 113 6.51 -10.62 -0.08
C TYR A 113 6.04 -10.51 1.38
N PHE A 114 6.26 -11.57 2.17
CA PHE A 114 5.93 -11.61 3.58
C PHE A 114 7.21 -11.53 4.45
N THR A 115 8.39 -11.48 3.85
CA THR A 115 9.66 -11.37 4.58
C THR A 115 9.92 -9.94 5.07
N ASN A 116 10.73 -9.80 6.13
CA ASN A 116 11.20 -8.48 6.59
C ASN A 116 12.00 -7.72 5.54
N ARG A 117 12.69 -8.43 4.65
CA ARG A 117 13.52 -7.83 3.61
C ARG A 117 12.68 -7.07 2.59
N ASP A 118 11.61 -7.68 2.09
CA ASP A 118 10.69 -7.02 1.15
C ASP A 118 10.02 -5.80 1.79
N LEU A 119 9.59 -5.91 3.04
CA LEU A 119 8.96 -4.79 3.77
C LEU A 119 9.91 -3.61 3.99
N ALA A 120 11.18 -3.88 4.29
CA ALA A 120 12.19 -2.83 4.44
C ALA A 120 12.52 -2.17 3.09
N GLU A 121 12.54 -2.94 2.00
CA GLU A 121 12.68 -2.40 0.64
C GLU A 121 11.50 -1.50 0.27
N ASP A 122 10.26 -1.92 0.60
CA ASP A 122 9.06 -1.14 0.30
C ASP A 122 8.97 0.15 1.11
N GLU A 123 9.27 0.12 2.42
CA GLU A 123 9.36 1.31 3.28
C GLU A 123 10.41 2.32 2.80
N SER A 124 11.52 1.83 2.21
CA SER A 124 12.58 2.68 1.67
C SER A 124 12.23 3.30 0.31
N SER A 125 11.23 2.75 -0.38
CA SER A 125 10.75 3.26 -1.66
C SER A 125 9.68 4.33 -1.44
N LEU A 126 9.87 5.53 -1.99
CA LEU A 126 9.03 6.70 -1.72
C LEU A 126 7.52 6.39 -1.78
N PRO A 127 6.73 6.76 -0.75
CA PRO A 127 5.29 6.51 -0.70
C PRO A 127 4.57 7.58 -1.52
N SER A 128 4.58 7.48 -2.85
CA SER A 128 3.92 8.53 -3.66
C SER A 128 3.53 8.18 -5.09
N LEU A 129 3.91 7.03 -5.65
CA LEU A 129 3.28 6.61 -6.90
C LEU A 129 2.16 5.64 -6.60
N ASP A 130 0.99 5.94 -7.17
CA ASP A 130 -0.15 5.04 -7.24
C ASP A 130 0.33 3.66 -7.72
N ASP A 131 0.11 2.63 -6.90
CA ASP A 131 0.53 1.25 -7.23
C ASP A 131 -0.19 0.71 -8.47
N ASP A 132 -1.31 1.34 -8.86
CA ASP A 132 -2.05 1.10 -10.10
C ASP A 132 -1.50 1.89 -11.30
N ALA A 133 -0.51 2.76 -11.11
CA ALA A 133 0.14 3.48 -12.21
C ALA A 133 0.76 2.49 -13.21
N LEU A 134 0.44 2.65 -14.49
CA LEU A 134 0.95 1.77 -15.55
C LEU A 134 2.37 2.20 -15.95
N THR A 135 3.34 1.29 -15.82
CA THR A 135 4.69 1.42 -16.36
C THR A 135 4.84 0.63 -17.65
N LEU A 136 5.52 1.22 -18.63
CA LEU A 136 5.84 0.56 -19.89
C LEU A 136 7.08 -0.33 -19.68
N THR A 137 6.91 -1.64 -19.74
CA THR A 137 8.01 -2.62 -19.59
C THR A 137 8.20 -3.43 -20.87
N LYS A 138 9.45 -3.70 -21.22
CA LYS A 138 9.80 -4.54 -22.38
C LYS A 138 9.84 -6.02 -21.96
N LEU A 139 9.05 -6.87 -22.61
CA LEU A 139 9.09 -8.32 -22.46
C LEU A 139 10.32 -8.91 -23.15
N GLU A 140 10.68 -10.14 -22.76
CA GLU A 140 11.79 -10.92 -23.34
C GLU A 140 11.68 -11.12 -24.86
N ASN A 141 10.45 -11.15 -25.41
CA ASN A 141 10.20 -11.26 -26.84
C ASN A 141 10.34 -9.92 -27.61
N GLY A 142 10.79 -8.85 -26.93
CA GLY A 142 10.96 -7.52 -27.51
C GLY A 142 9.69 -6.67 -27.57
N THR A 143 8.53 -7.19 -27.16
CA THR A 143 7.25 -6.46 -27.15
C THR A 143 7.13 -5.60 -25.90
N HIS A 144 6.58 -4.40 -26.02
CA HIS A 144 6.31 -3.53 -24.87
C HIS A 144 4.90 -3.80 -24.32
N SER A 145 4.78 -3.97 -23.00
CA SER A 145 3.50 -4.09 -22.30
C SER A 145 3.41 -3.04 -21.21
N PHE A 146 2.21 -2.50 -21.02
CA PHE A 146 1.88 -1.76 -19.81
C PHE A 146 1.62 -2.76 -18.69
N ILE A 147 2.33 -2.62 -17.58
CA ILE A 147 2.08 -3.37 -16.35
C ILE A 147 1.99 -2.38 -15.20
N THR A 148 1.29 -2.73 -14.13
CA THR A 148 1.22 -1.85 -12.96
C THR A 148 2.60 -1.70 -12.32
N LEU A 149 2.85 -0.54 -11.70
CA LEU A 149 4.10 -0.25 -11.01
C LEU A 149 4.38 -1.28 -9.92
N SER A 150 3.33 -1.67 -9.19
CA SER A 150 3.33 -2.77 -8.23
C SER A 150 3.84 -4.09 -8.85
N SER A 151 3.43 -4.43 -10.09
CA SER A 151 3.93 -5.61 -10.80
C SER A 151 5.39 -5.49 -11.27
N THR A 152 5.90 -4.28 -11.55
CA THR A 152 7.32 -4.08 -11.88
C THR A 152 8.22 -4.23 -10.67
N LYS A 153 7.87 -3.59 -9.55
CA LYS A 153 8.63 -3.71 -8.28
C LYS A 153 8.70 -5.17 -7.84
N ALA A 154 7.55 -5.85 -7.91
CA ALA A 154 7.41 -7.27 -7.60
C ALA A 154 8.37 -8.19 -8.37
N LYS A 155 8.88 -7.80 -9.54
CA LYS A 155 9.74 -8.66 -10.39
C LYS A 155 11.24 -8.39 -10.26
N ALA A 156 11.65 -7.22 -9.78
CA ALA A 156 13.05 -6.79 -9.83
C ALA A 156 13.91 -7.42 -8.71
N SER A 157 13.32 -7.79 -7.57
CA SER A 157 14.00 -8.39 -6.41
C SER A 157 13.40 -9.73 -5.96
N LEU A 158 12.61 -10.40 -6.82
CA LEU A 158 11.89 -11.62 -6.44
C LEU A 158 12.83 -12.79 -6.15
N ILE A 159 12.96 -13.13 -4.86
CA ILE A 159 13.63 -14.34 -4.41
C ILE A 159 12.61 -15.47 -4.34
N LYS A 160 12.95 -16.64 -4.89
CA LYS A 160 12.05 -17.79 -4.89
C LYS A 160 11.96 -18.39 -3.50
N ASP A 161 10.83 -18.99 -3.18
CA ASP A 161 10.57 -19.66 -1.91
C ASP A 161 11.65 -20.69 -1.51
N GLU A 162 12.24 -21.41 -2.49
CA GLU A 162 13.32 -22.37 -2.25
C GLU A 162 14.69 -21.74 -1.92
N ASP A 163 14.87 -20.45 -2.27
CA ASP A 163 16.10 -19.69 -2.08
C ASP A 163 16.07 -18.82 -0.80
N LEU A 164 14.95 -18.82 -0.07
CA LEU A 164 14.80 -18.13 1.20
C LEU A 164 15.54 -18.85 2.33
N SER A 165 16.03 -18.09 3.32
CA SER A 165 16.57 -18.69 4.55
C SER A 165 15.47 -19.37 5.36
N TRP A 166 15.86 -20.28 6.26
CA TRP A 166 14.90 -20.94 7.15
C TRP A 166 14.14 -19.95 8.02
N GLU A 167 14.85 -18.95 8.56
CA GLU A 167 14.29 -17.87 9.38
C GLU A 167 13.34 -16.98 8.56
N GLU A 168 13.70 -16.68 7.31
CA GLU A 168 12.84 -15.91 6.40
C GLU A 168 11.54 -16.66 6.10
N VAL A 169 11.62 -17.97 5.86
CA VAL A 169 10.43 -18.81 5.61
C VAL A 169 9.55 -18.88 6.86
N GLY A 170 10.12 -19.03 8.06
CA GLY A 170 9.34 -19.02 9.31
C GLY A 170 8.59 -17.70 9.53
N GLN A 171 9.25 -16.56 9.30
CA GLN A 171 8.63 -15.23 9.38
C GLN A 171 7.52 -15.06 8.33
N ALA A 172 7.82 -15.44 7.08
CA ALA A 172 6.91 -15.29 5.95
C ALA A 172 5.66 -16.15 6.10
N ASN A 173 5.79 -17.39 6.59
CA ASN A 173 4.65 -18.29 6.76
C ASN A 173 3.63 -17.75 7.76
N PHE A 174 4.08 -17.27 8.93
CA PHE A 174 3.19 -16.69 9.93
C PHE A 174 2.39 -15.50 9.37
N ARG A 175 3.07 -14.61 8.62
CA ARG A 175 2.44 -13.44 8.01
C ARG A 175 1.51 -13.81 6.86
N MET A 176 1.90 -14.75 6.02
CA MET A 176 1.05 -15.27 4.95
C MET A 176 -0.23 -15.88 5.53
N ILE A 177 -0.13 -16.68 6.60
CA ILE A 177 -1.30 -17.26 7.28
C ILE A 177 -2.23 -16.16 7.81
N ASN A 178 -1.69 -15.14 8.49
CA ASN A 178 -2.51 -14.00 8.94
C ASN A 178 -3.16 -13.25 7.77
N ALA A 179 -2.43 -13.06 6.67
CA ALA A 179 -2.96 -12.44 5.46
C ALA A 179 -4.06 -13.29 4.81
N MET A 180 -3.93 -14.62 4.78
CA MET A 180 -4.98 -15.51 4.32
C MET A 180 -6.26 -15.36 5.16
N CYS A 181 -6.15 -15.23 6.48
CA CYS A 181 -7.29 -14.95 7.36
C CYS A 181 -7.95 -13.61 7.03
N GLN A 182 -7.16 -12.55 6.80
CA GLN A 182 -7.66 -11.23 6.40
C GLN A 182 -8.33 -11.25 5.02
N CYS A 183 -7.86 -12.11 4.11
CA CYS A 183 -8.46 -12.33 2.79
C CYS A 183 -9.63 -13.33 2.82
N GLU A 184 -10.16 -13.68 3.99
CA GLU A 184 -11.33 -14.55 4.17
C GLU A 184 -11.18 -15.93 3.51
N TRP A 185 -9.97 -16.48 3.51
CA TRP A 185 -9.76 -17.86 3.06
C TRP A 185 -10.54 -18.83 3.96
N ALA A 186 -11.13 -19.86 3.36
CA ALA A 186 -11.83 -20.89 4.12
C ALA A 186 -10.90 -21.51 5.19
N ASP A 187 -11.39 -21.64 6.43
CA ASP A 187 -10.62 -22.11 7.60
C ASP A 187 -9.86 -23.41 7.32
N ALA A 188 -10.49 -24.35 6.61
CA ALA A 188 -9.85 -25.61 6.23
C ALA A 188 -8.58 -25.41 5.38
N ARG A 189 -8.54 -24.38 4.52
CA ARG A 189 -7.35 -24.05 3.69
C ARG A 189 -6.28 -23.36 4.49
N VAL A 190 -6.66 -22.48 5.42
CA VAL A 190 -5.73 -21.84 6.35
C VAL A 190 -5.08 -22.91 7.23
N GLN A 191 -5.89 -23.82 7.80
CA GLN A 191 -5.41 -24.93 8.62
C GLN A 191 -4.46 -25.85 7.84
N MET A 192 -4.73 -26.16 6.58
CA MET A 192 -3.80 -26.94 5.75
C MET A 192 -2.41 -26.30 5.60
N HIS A 193 -2.33 -24.96 5.56
CA HIS A 193 -1.03 -24.26 5.50
C HIS A 193 -0.33 -24.26 6.86
N ILE A 194 -1.09 -24.08 7.95
CA ILE A 194 -0.58 -24.21 9.33
C ILE A 194 0.01 -25.61 9.53
N ASP A 195 -0.74 -26.64 9.17
CA ASP A 195 -0.34 -28.04 9.35
C ASP A 195 0.86 -28.40 8.48
N LEU A 196 0.93 -27.92 7.23
CA LEU A 196 2.13 -28.07 6.40
C LEU A 196 3.36 -27.47 7.10
N TRP A 197 3.24 -26.23 7.57
CA TRP A 197 4.37 -25.55 8.21
C TRP A 197 4.81 -26.30 9.46
N LEU A 198 3.87 -26.70 10.31
CA LEU A 198 4.14 -27.48 11.51
C LEU A 198 4.81 -28.82 11.17
N ALA A 199 4.34 -29.51 10.13
CA ALA A 199 4.93 -30.77 9.69
C ALA A 199 6.38 -30.61 9.19
N ILE A 200 6.70 -29.49 8.53
CA ILE A 200 8.06 -29.16 8.11
C ILE A 200 8.95 -28.82 9.31
N GLU A 201 8.46 -27.99 10.23
CA GLU A 201 9.21 -27.52 11.40
C GLU A 201 9.54 -28.65 12.38
N THR A 202 8.62 -29.61 12.52
CA THR A 202 8.77 -30.78 13.40
C THR A 202 9.45 -31.98 12.73
N HIS A 203 9.79 -31.89 11.44
CA HIS A 203 10.46 -32.97 10.72
C HIS A 203 11.89 -33.17 11.26
N GLU A 204 12.35 -34.41 11.38
CA GLU A 204 13.70 -34.75 11.89
C GLU A 204 14.82 -33.99 11.15
N TRP A 205 14.65 -33.77 9.85
CA TRP A 205 15.59 -33.05 8.99
C TRP A 205 15.72 -31.55 9.30
N CYS A 206 14.76 -30.95 10.00
CA CYS A 206 14.83 -29.57 10.47
C CYS A 206 15.96 -29.38 11.49
N HIS A 207 16.28 -30.40 12.28
CA HIS A 207 17.30 -30.33 13.34
C HIS A 207 18.60 -31.07 12.99
N ASP A 208 18.68 -31.61 11.77
CA ASP A 208 19.86 -32.29 11.27
C ASP A 208 21.00 -31.29 10.98
N THR A 209 22.24 -31.78 11.07
CA THR A 209 23.45 -31.03 10.71
C THR A 209 23.72 -30.99 9.21
N SER A 210 23.09 -31.89 8.44
CA SER A 210 23.20 -31.93 6.98
C SER A 210 22.55 -30.71 6.31
N PRO A 211 23.30 -29.90 5.55
CA PRO A 211 22.73 -28.73 4.86
C PRO A 211 21.69 -29.12 3.80
N PHE A 212 21.82 -30.32 3.22
CA PHE A 212 20.89 -30.83 2.20
C PHE A 212 19.52 -31.19 2.77
N ASN A 213 19.45 -31.56 4.05
CA ASN A 213 18.20 -31.98 4.68
C ASN A 213 17.27 -30.78 4.90
N LYS A 214 17.79 -29.68 5.45
CA LYS A 214 17.07 -28.42 5.55
C LYS A 214 16.72 -27.84 4.18
N ALA A 215 17.68 -27.81 3.25
CA ALA A 215 17.43 -27.31 1.90
C ALA A 215 16.37 -28.14 1.15
N ALA A 216 16.31 -29.46 1.39
CA ALA A 216 15.28 -30.31 0.82
C ALA A 216 13.89 -29.97 1.35
N LEU A 217 13.74 -29.68 2.64
CA LEU A 217 12.46 -29.24 3.23
C LEU A 217 11.98 -27.91 2.61
N LEU A 218 12.88 -26.93 2.48
CA LEU A 218 12.58 -25.63 1.87
C LEU A 218 12.22 -25.77 0.38
N THR A 219 12.96 -26.59 -0.35
CA THR A 219 12.66 -26.86 -1.76
C THR A 219 11.36 -27.62 -1.93
N TYR A 220 11.09 -28.59 -1.05
CA TYR A 220 9.85 -29.36 -1.04
C TYR A 220 8.65 -28.46 -0.81
N GLN A 221 8.66 -27.61 0.23
CA GLN A 221 7.53 -26.74 0.55
C GLN A 221 7.19 -25.79 -0.60
N ALA A 222 8.21 -25.20 -1.22
CA ALA A 222 8.06 -24.31 -2.36
C ALA A 222 7.40 -25.03 -3.55
N ARG A 223 7.84 -26.25 -3.84
CA ARG A 223 7.28 -27.08 -4.92
C ARG A 223 5.83 -27.47 -4.65
N VAL A 224 5.52 -27.96 -3.44
CA VAL A 224 4.16 -28.45 -3.14
C VAL A 224 3.16 -27.31 -3.02
N ARG A 225 3.52 -26.14 -2.48
CA ARG A 225 2.64 -24.96 -2.45
C ARG A 225 2.32 -24.48 -3.85
N ARG A 226 3.32 -24.34 -4.72
CA ARG A 226 3.09 -24.00 -6.14
C ARG A 226 2.19 -25.01 -6.84
N LEU A 227 2.43 -26.29 -6.63
CA LEU A 227 1.62 -27.36 -7.24
C LEU A 227 0.18 -27.35 -6.70
N TRP A 228 0.01 -27.12 -5.40
CA TRP A 228 -1.30 -27.04 -4.76
C TRP A 228 -2.13 -25.89 -5.32
N HIS A 229 -1.57 -24.67 -5.42
CA HIS A 229 -2.28 -23.53 -6.02
C HIS A 229 -2.62 -23.75 -7.50
N ARG A 230 -1.83 -24.53 -8.25
CA ARG A 230 -2.15 -24.88 -9.65
C ARG A 230 -3.26 -25.93 -9.78
N THR A 231 -3.48 -26.72 -8.73
CA THR A 231 -4.42 -27.84 -8.74
C THR A 231 -5.67 -27.57 -7.91
N ILE A 232 -5.70 -26.48 -7.14
CA ILE A 232 -6.85 -26.08 -6.34
C ILE A 232 -8.06 -25.86 -7.27
N GLY A 233 -9.16 -26.55 -6.97
CA GLY A 233 -10.36 -26.57 -7.81
C GLY A 233 -10.40 -27.68 -8.87
N LEU A 234 -9.34 -28.47 -9.01
CA LEU A 234 -9.33 -29.68 -9.83
C LEU A 234 -9.56 -30.93 -8.97
N LEU A 235 -10.00 -32.03 -9.60
CA LEU A 235 -10.10 -33.35 -8.97
C LEU A 235 -8.73 -33.90 -8.49
N ALA A 236 -7.64 -33.36 -9.02
CA ALA A 236 -6.27 -33.70 -8.63
C ALA A 236 -5.73 -32.85 -7.46
N SER A 237 -6.59 -32.04 -6.81
CA SER A 237 -6.20 -31.33 -5.58
C SER A 237 -5.88 -32.33 -4.47
N PHE A 238 -4.95 -31.95 -3.59
CA PHE A 238 -4.48 -32.79 -2.50
C PHE A 238 -4.37 -31.98 -1.20
N ASN A 239 -4.31 -32.69 -0.08
CA ASN A 239 -4.10 -32.05 1.22
C ASN A 239 -2.62 -31.69 1.37
N LEU A 240 -2.35 -30.39 1.49
CA LEU A 240 -1.00 -29.84 1.63
C LEU A 240 -0.32 -30.28 2.93
N ALA A 241 -1.09 -30.55 3.99
CA ALA A 241 -0.59 -30.95 5.31
C ALA A 241 0.11 -32.32 5.32
N ILE A 242 -0.20 -33.19 4.35
CA ILE A 242 0.34 -34.54 4.30
C ILE A 242 1.66 -34.51 3.54
N LEU A 243 2.77 -34.62 4.26
CA LEU A 243 4.09 -34.75 3.65
C LEU A 243 4.17 -36.04 2.82
N ASN A 244 4.73 -35.94 1.62
CA ASN A 244 5.03 -37.07 0.76
C ASN A 244 6.52 -37.43 0.94
N PRO A 245 6.85 -38.49 1.72
CA PRO A 245 8.23 -38.81 2.04
C PRO A 245 9.04 -39.16 0.80
N SER A 246 8.44 -39.86 -0.17
CA SER A 246 9.11 -40.23 -1.41
C SER A 246 9.50 -39.02 -2.25
N LEU A 247 8.61 -38.02 -2.36
CA LEU A 247 8.93 -36.77 -3.05
C LEU A 247 9.99 -35.97 -2.29
N LEU A 248 9.92 -35.92 -0.95
CA LEU A 248 10.90 -35.24 -0.11
C LEU A 248 12.30 -35.86 -0.23
N THR A 249 12.41 -37.20 -0.16
CA THR A 249 13.66 -37.92 -0.39
C THR A 249 14.19 -37.68 -1.80
N LYS A 250 13.33 -37.75 -2.82
CA LYS A 250 13.74 -37.44 -4.19
C LYS A 250 14.29 -36.01 -4.32
N THR A 251 13.65 -35.03 -3.68
CA THR A 251 14.13 -33.64 -3.67
C THR A 251 15.50 -33.53 -3.00
N ARG A 252 15.73 -34.24 -1.89
CA ARG A 252 17.07 -34.29 -1.26
C ARG A 252 18.11 -34.90 -2.19
N ASP A 253 17.80 -36.03 -2.81
CA ASP A 253 18.73 -36.74 -3.68
C ASP A 253 19.10 -35.89 -4.92
N GLU A 254 18.13 -35.15 -5.48
CA GLU A 254 18.37 -34.17 -6.54
C GLU A 254 19.36 -33.08 -6.09
N LEU A 255 19.21 -32.53 -4.88
CA LEU A 255 20.11 -31.50 -4.35
C LEU A 255 21.53 -32.04 -4.15
N VAL A 256 21.67 -33.23 -3.57
CA VAL A 256 22.97 -33.89 -3.35
C VAL A 256 23.64 -34.20 -4.69
N HIS A 257 22.90 -34.73 -5.65
CA HIS A 257 23.39 -35.03 -6.99
C HIS A 257 23.87 -33.77 -7.72
N ASN A 258 23.08 -32.69 -7.66
CA ASN A 258 23.44 -31.42 -8.28
C ASN A 258 24.71 -30.81 -7.67
N ALA A 259 24.83 -30.82 -6.34
CA ALA A 259 26.02 -30.32 -5.64
C ALA A 259 27.27 -31.15 -5.99
N SER A 260 27.13 -32.47 -6.01
CA SER A 260 28.23 -33.39 -6.38
C SER A 260 28.69 -33.14 -7.82
N THR A 261 27.73 -32.96 -8.74
CA THR A 261 28.01 -32.70 -10.17
C THR A 261 28.71 -31.35 -10.37
N ALA A 262 28.25 -30.30 -9.66
CA ALA A 262 28.88 -28.98 -9.71
C ALA A 262 30.33 -29.01 -9.19
N GLN A 263 30.60 -29.77 -8.12
CA GLN A 263 31.94 -29.94 -7.59
C GLN A 263 32.87 -30.69 -8.55
N ILE A 264 32.37 -31.76 -9.20
CA ILE A 264 33.13 -32.48 -10.23
C ILE A 264 33.47 -31.55 -11.41
N ALA A 265 32.50 -30.76 -11.87
CA ALA A 265 32.71 -29.80 -12.96
C ALA A 265 33.78 -28.74 -12.59
N LEU A 266 33.77 -28.23 -11.36
CA LEU A 266 34.77 -27.29 -10.87
C LEU A 266 36.18 -27.92 -10.84
N MET A 267 36.29 -29.16 -10.40
CA MET A 267 37.57 -29.89 -10.39
C MET A 267 38.12 -30.13 -11.81
N GLN A 268 37.24 -30.35 -12.79
CA GLN A 268 37.63 -30.53 -14.20
C GLN A 268 38.10 -29.23 -14.89
N GLN A 269 37.73 -28.06 -14.36
CA GLN A 269 38.16 -26.76 -14.91
C GLN A 269 39.56 -26.33 -14.44
N VAL A 270 40.10 -26.94 -13.38
CA VAL A 270 41.48 -26.71 -12.95
C VAL A 270 42.42 -27.43 -13.92
N ARG A 271 42.95 -26.71 -14.91
CA ARG A 271 43.98 -27.24 -15.82
C ARG A 271 45.17 -27.77 -15.02
N PRO A 272 45.76 -28.93 -15.36
CA PRO A 272 47.08 -29.26 -14.85
C PRO A 272 48.06 -28.18 -15.32
N LEU A 273 48.81 -27.59 -14.38
CA LEU A 273 49.96 -26.73 -14.70
C LEU A 273 50.88 -27.53 -15.64
N PRO A 274 51.38 -26.94 -16.75
CA PRO A 274 52.33 -27.64 -17.59
C PRO A 274 53.60 -27.92 -16.79
N PHE A 275 53.88 -29.21 -16.56
CA PHE A 275 55.14 -29.73 -16.02
C PHE A 275 56.27 -29.60 -17.04
N SER A 276 56.49 -28.39 -17.55
CA SER A 276 57.55 -28.10 -18.49
C SER A 276 58.14 -26.73 -18.19
N ASN A 277 58.75 -26.59 -17.00
CA ASN A 277 59.80 -25.60 -16.72
C ASN A 277 60.53 -25.88 -15.38
N ILE A 278 60.92 -27.14 -15.13
CA ILE A 278 61.98 -27.45 -14.16
C ILE A 278 63.07 -28.28 -14.85
N TYR A 279 63.63 -27.72 -15.92
CA TYR A 279 64.91 -28.12 -16.48
C TYR A 279 65.55 -26.82 -16.94
N PHE A 280 66.48 -26.29 -16.14
CA PHE A 280 67.53 -25.30 -16.46
C PHE A 280 67.85 -24.44 -15.24
N HIS A 281 68.60 -25.00 -14.28
CA HIS A 281 69.79 -24.36 -13.72
C HIS A 281 70.40 -25.27 -12.63
N LEU A 282 71.14 -26.28 -13.05
CA LEU A 282 72.15 -26.91 -12.19
C LEU A 282 73.40 -27.17 -13.03
N GLN A 283 74.11 -26.09 -13.32
CA GLN A 283 75.52 -26.17 -13.69
C GLN A 283 76.25 -24.98 -13.06
N SER A 284 77.40 -25.30 -12.47
CA SER A 284 78.39 -24.43 -11.81
C SER A 284 78.04 -23.81 -10.46
N CYS A 285 78.38 -24.51 -9.36
CA CYS A 285 79.41 -24.04 -8.42
C CYS A 285 79.85 -25.12 -7.43
N SER A 286 81.17 -25.24 -7.30
CA SER A 286 81.95 -26.20 -6.51
C SER A 286 81.90 -25.91 -4.99
N PRO A 287 82.30 -26.85 -4.10
CA PRO A 287 81.94 -26.82 -2.69
C PRO A 287 82.95 -26.05 -1.84
N GLN A 288 82.46 -25.20 -0.94
CA GLN A 288 83.25 -24.76 0.22
C GLN A 288 82.66 -25.26 1.53
N LYS A 289 83.46 -26.11 2.17
CA LYS A 289 83.38 -26.59 3.54
C LYS A 289 83.13 -25.43 4.52
N LYS A 290 82.08 -25.52 5.35
CA LYS A 290 82.13 -24.99 6.72
C LYS A 290 81.43 -25.95 7.69
N LYS A 291 82.04 -26.00 8.86
CA LYS A 291 81.94 -26.98 9.95
C LYS A 291 80.97 -26.50 11.04
N PHE A 292 80.22 -27.48 11.59
CA PHE A 292 79.70 -27.59 12.98
C PHE A 292 78.70 -26.55 13.53
N PRO A 293 77.98 -26.83 14.66
CA PRO A 293 77.84 -28.10 15.39
C PRO A 293 76.39 -28.59 15.61
N PHE A 294 76.34 -29.89 15.89
CA PHE A 294 75.33 -30.62 16.65
C PHE A 294 74.77 -29.85 17.86
N VAL A 295 73.44 -29.81 18.00
CA VAL A 295 72.77 -29.72 19.30
C VAL A 295 71.70 -30.80 19.35
N VAL A 296 71.93 -31.76 20.23
CA VAL A 296 71.00 -32.81 20.63
C VAL A 296 70.08 -32.24 21.69
N TYR A 297 68.77 -32.42 21.55
CA TYR A 297 67.90 -32.68 22.69
C TYR A 297 66.93 -33.81 22.33
N LEU A 298 66.97 -34.84 23.16
CA LEU A 298 66.11 -36.03 23.16
C LEU A 298 65.12 -35.89 24.32
N ALA A 299 63.93 -36.46 24.09
CA ALA A 299 62.81 -36.72 25.01
C ALA A 299 61.92 -35.52 25.38
#